data_AF-A0A3M2U3V6-F1
#
_entry.id   AF-A0A3M2U3V6-F1
#
_cell.length_a   1.000
_cell.length_b   1.000
_cell.length_c   1.000
_cell.angle_alpha   90.00
_cell.angle_beta   90.00
_cell.angle_gamma   90.00
#
_symmetry.space_group_name_H-M   'P 1'
#
loop_
_entity.id
_entity.type
_entity.pdbx_description
1 polymer ?
#
loop_
_entity_poly.entity_id
_entity_poly.type
_entity_poly.pdbx_seq_one_letter_code
_entity_poly.pdbx_strand_id
1 'polypeptide(L)' 'MWYNGLLDLSVWQVIAVTLAMTHVTIVGVTVYLHRYSAHRSLELNAGLKHFFRFWLWLTTAQNTRE' A
#
# COMPACT_ATOMS: atom_id res chain seq x y z
N MET A 1 1.70 -29.84 -12.84
CA MET A 1 0.70 -29.63 -11.77
C MET A 1 0.82 -28.21 -11.21
N TRP A 2 0.50 -27.19 -12.01
CA TRP A 2 0.57 -25.76 -11.63
C TRP A 2 -0.73 -25.00 -12.00
N TYR A 3 -1.83 -25.72 -12.25
CA TYR A 3 -3.05 -25.15 -12.82
C TYR A 3 -3.76 -24.15 -11.89
N ASN A 4 -3.53 -24.24 -10.57
CA ASN A 4 -4.15 -23.36 -9.58
C ASN A 4 -3.24 -22.23 -9.07
N GLY A 5 -2.05 -22.06 -9.67
CA GLY A 5 -1.06 -21.07 -9.21
C GLY A 5 -0.34 -21.47 -7.91
N LEU A 6 0.63 -20.66 -7.49
CA LEU A 6 1.50 -20.94 -6.35
C LEU A 6 0.81 -20.87 -4.98
N LEU A 7 -0.25 -20.06 -4.86
CA LEU A 7 -0.92 -19.80 -3.58
C LEU A 7 -2.28 -20.51 -3.44
N ASP A 8 -2.88 -20.98 -4.55
CA ASP A 8 -4.18 -21.67 -4.62
C ASP A 8 -5.24 -21.08 -3.66
N LEU A 9 -5.39 -19.75 -3.72
CA LEU A 9 -6.27 -19.03 -2.80
C LEU A 9 -7.74 -19.28 -3.15
N SER A 10 -8.55 -19.57 -2.14
CA SER A 10 -10.01 -19.58 -2.27
C SER A 10 -10.55 -18.18 -2.60
N VAL A 11 -11.75 -18.12 -3.18
CA VAL A 11 -12.41 -16.85 -3.56
C VAL A 11 -12.47 -15.86 -2.39
N TRP A 12 -12.78 -16.32 -1.18
CA TRP A 12 -12.85 -15.46 0.00
C TRP A 12 -11.49 -14.92 0.42
N GLN A 13 -10.41 -15.71 0.28
CA GLN A 13 -9.05 -15.24 0.55
C GLN A 13 -8.63 -14.18 -0.47
N VAL A 14 -8.97 -14.35 -1.75
CA VAL A 14 -8.70 -13.33 -2.78
C VAL A 14 -9.42 -12.02 -2.47
N ILE A 15 -10.68 -12.08 -2.05
CA ILE A 15 -11.44 -10.89 -1.63
C ILE A 15 -10.77 -10.21 -0.43
N ALA A 16 -10.42 -10.98 0.60
CA ALA A 16 -9.77 -10.45 1.80
C ALA A 16 -8.42 -9.78 1.48
N VAL A 17 -7.59 -10.41 0.64
CA VAL A 17 -6.31 -9.84 0.20
C VAL A 17 -6.54 -8.55 -0.58
N THR A 18 -7.50 -8.55 -1.51
CA THR A 18 -7.84 -7.36 -2.31
C THR A 18 -8.28 -6.19 -1.42
N LEU A 19 -9.15 -6.46 -0.44
CA LEU A 19 -9.60 -5.47 0.53
C LEU A 19 -8.47 -4.93 1.39
N ALA A 20 -7.59 -5.82 1.88
CA ALA A 20 -6.43 -5.41 2.67
C ALA A 20 -5.48 -4.52 1.85
N MET A 21 -5.16 -4.92 0.61
CA MET A 21 -4.30 -4.13 -0.28
C MET A 21 -4.92 -2.77 -0.60
N THR A 22 -6.22 -2.74 -0.87
CA THR A 22 -6.97 -1.50 -1.11
C THR A 22 -6.93 -0.59 0.11
N HIS A 23 -7.15 -1.15 1.30
CA HIS A 23 -7.15 -0.38 2.54
C HIS A 23 -5.79 0.26 2.82
N VAL A 24 -4.69 -0.51 2.71
CA VAL A 24 -3.33 0.02 2.89
C VAL A 24 -3.03 1.12 1.87
N THR A 25 -3.49 0.97 0.63
CA THR A 25 -3.30 1.97 -0.43
C THR A 25 -4.07 3.26 -0.14
N ILE A 26 -5.32 3.16 0.32
CA ILE A 26 -6.13 4.31 0.76
C ILE A 26 -5.42 5.05 1.90
N VAL A 27 -4.91 4.33 2.90
CA VAL A 27 -4.15 4.93 4.01
C VAL A 27 -2.87 5.59 3.50
N GLY A 28 -2.15 4.97 2.57
CA GLY A 28 -0.97 5.55 1.92
C GLY A 28 -1.27 6.87 1.21
N VAL A 29 -2.32 6.93 0.38
CA VAL A 29 -2.70 8.16 -0.34
C VAL A 29 -3.18 9.24 0.63
N THR A 30 -4.01 8.89 1.61
CA THR A 30 -4.65 9.88 2.49
C THR A 30 -3.71 10.37 3.60
N VAL A 31 -2.98 9.48 4.27
CA VAL A 31 -2.10 9.87 5.39
C VAL A 31 -0.72 10.28 4.86
N TYR A 32 -0.08 9.44 4.04
CA TYR A 32 1.29 9.69 3.63
C TYR A 32 1.41 10.74 2.52
N LEU A 33 0.68 10.60 1.40
CA LEU A 33 0.78 11.59 0.31
C LEU A 33 0.04 12.89 0.63
N HIS A 34 -1.23 12.81 1.01
CA HIS A 34 -2.04 14.01 1.20
C HIS A 34 -1.68 14.75 2.50
N ARG A 35 -1.75 14.10 3.67
CA ARG A 35 -1.55 14.80 4.93
C ARG A 35 -0.07 15.07 5.26
N TYR A 36 0.81 14.07 5.10
CA TYR A 36 2.23 14.24 5.43
C TYR A 36 2.99 14.97 4.30
N SER A 37 2.92 14.50 3.05
CA SER A 37 3.73 15.08 1.97
C SER A 37 3.19 16.40 1.42
N ALA A 38 1.87 16.51 1.18
CA ALA A 38 1.30 17.72 0.55
C ALA A 38 0.99 18.81 1.58
N HIS A 39 0.34 18.46 2.69
CA HIS A 39 -0.11 19.44 3.69
C HIS A 39 0.80 19.56 4.92
N ARG A 40 1.79 18.66 5.09
CA ARG A 40 2.71 18.63 6.25
C ARG A 40 1.98 18.80 7.59
N SER A 41 0.80 18.20 7.71
CA SER A 41 -0.09 18.34 8.89
C SER A 41 0.15 17.28 9.96
N LEU A 42 0.98 16.28 9.66
CA LEU A 42 1.46 15.30 10.64
C LEU A 42 2.96 15.07 10.45
N GLU A 43 3.60 14.58 11.50
CA GLU A 43 4.95 14.03 11.44
C GLU A 43 4.89 12.51 11.53
N LEU A 44 5.59 11.84 10.60
CA LEU A 44 5.71 10.39 10.59
C LEU A 44 7.10 9.98 11.11
N ASN A 45 7.20 8.82 11.76
CA ASN A 45 8.50 8.23 12.06
C ASN A 45 9.15 7.66 10.77
N ALA A 46 10.46 7.42 10.81
CA ALA A 46 11.21 6.94 9.64
C ALA A 46 10.68 5.61 9.09
N GLY A 47 10.29 4.68 9.97
CA GLY A 47 9.76 3.36 9.58
C GLY A 47 8.48 3.48 8.74
N LEU A 48 7.53 4.29 9.18
CA LEU A 48 6.28 4.53 8.46
C LEU A 48 6.53 5.23 7.12
N LYS A 49 7.46 6.19 7.07
CA LYS A 49 7.83 6.85 5.81
C LYS A 49 8.33 5.84 4.78
N HIS A 50 9.26 4.96 5.17
CA HIS A 50 9.79 3.94 4.26
C HIS A 50 8.74 2.90 3.87
N PHE A 51 7.90 2.46 4.81
CA PHE A 51 6.80 1.53 4.52
C PHE A 51 5.85 2.11 3.47
N PHE A 52 5.35 3.34 3.66
CA PHE A 52 4.42 3.94 2.72
C PHE A 52 5.07 4.24 1.36
N ARG A 53 6.34 4.70 1.33
CA ARG A 53 7.09 4.89 0.08
C ARG A 53 7.19 3.58 -0.70
N PHE A 54 7.63 2.52 -0.04
CA PHE A 54 7.78 1.20 -0.66
C PHE A 54 6.44 0.67 -1.14
N TRP A 55 5.40 0.75 -0.30
CA TRP A 55 4.07 0.23 -0.62
C TRP A 55 3.46 0.93 -1.84
N LEU A 56 3.49 2.26 -1.86
CA LEU A 56 2.94 3.05 -2.97
C LEU A 56 3.74 2.83 -4.26
N TRP A 57 5.06 2.74 -4.17
CA TRP A 57 5.87 2.35 -5.33
C TRP A 57 5.47 0.97 -5.88
N LEU A 58 5.34 -0.03 -5.00
CA LEU A 58 5.02 -1.40 -5.39
C LEU A 58 3.62 -1.53 -6.02
N THR A 59 2.63 -0.80 -5.48
CA THR A 59 1.21 -1.01 -5.82
C THR A 59 0.65 -0.03 -6.84
N THR A 60 1.22 1.17 -6.96
CA THR A 60 0.71 2.23 -7.85
C THR A 60 1.78 2.82 -8.78
N ALA A 61 3.03 2.34 -8.71
CA ALA A 61 4.18 2.91 -9.41
C ALA A 61 4.42 4.41 -9.12
N GLN A 62 3.88 4.92 -8.01
CA GLN A 62 4.10 6.31 -7.60
C GLN A 62 5.52 6.49 -7.09
N ASN A 63 6.23 7.42 -7.72
CA ASN A 63 7.57 7.79 -7.31
C ASN A 63 7.52 9.09 -6.50
N THR A 64 7.90 9.02 -5.23
CA THR A 64 8.01 10.22 -4.39
C THR A 64 9.37 10.84 -4.67
N ARG A 65 9.39 11.98 -5.38
CA ARG A 65 10.61 12.79 -5.48
C ARG A 65 10.99 13.25 -4.08
N GLU A 66 12.24 12.99 -3.71
CA GLU A 66 12.86 13.45 -2.47
C GLU A 66 13.28 14.92 -2.54
#